data_AF-A0A9P3PJ68-F1
#
_entry.id   AF-A0A9P3PJ68-F1
#
_cell.length_a   1.000
_cell.length_b   1.000
_cell.length_c   1.000
_cell.angle_alpha   90.00
_cell.angle_beta   90.00
_cell.angle_gamma   90.00
#
_symmetry.space_group_name_H-M   'P 1'
#
loop_
_entity.id
_entity.type
_entity.pdbx_description
1 polymer ?
#
loop_
_entity_poly.entity_id
_entity_poly.type
_entity_poly.pdbx_seq_one_letter_code
_entity_poly.pdbx_strand_id
1 'polypeptide(L)'
;MNVPIPFASVFDRHGRCTSQSSTTTYYDPSPTHSLSILRPIPPHPLPELFRTQERYVSVAVVVVYIGTVQSNDRGHRIPMVARVSIVDYRGSVVLDTYVRPTHLIEDYRPRETGLQHDDLMNAPHFQDVQLRVSSIIRNKIIVGHSLWNFLSVLGLSHPALDTRDLALFRPLRKKLKSRSVVSLPTLVHLYMGRNVGMEYEDSLELSRASMDLFRCCEQALEKVVLDGGWPCNLPPETFAAYYT
;
A
#
# COMPACT_ATOMS: atom_id res chain seq x y z
N MET A 1 -20.68 26.34 -23.43
CA MET A 1 -20.69 25.17 -22.52
C MET A 1 -19.23 24.82 -22.27
N ASN A 2 -18.63 25.32 -21.18
CA ASN A 2 -18.26 24.56 -19.96
C ASN A 2 -17.34 23.36 -20.29
N VAL A 3 -16.14 23.19 -19.70
CA VAL A 3 -15.69 23.48 -18.32
C VAL A 3 -14.16 23.72 -18.29
N PRO A 4 -13.61 24.61 -17.42
CA PRO A 4 -12.17 24.77 -17.24
C PRO A 4 -11.57 23.70 -16.31
N ILE A 5 -10.35 23.28 -16.63
CA ILE A 5 -9.51 22.31 -15.89
C ILE A 5 -9.00 22.98 -14.60
N PRO A 6 -9.09 22.36 -13.41
CA PRO A 6 -8.54 22.97 -12.20
C PRO A 6 -7.02 22.81 -12.11
N PHE A 7 -6.40 23.84 -11.54
CA PHE A 7 -4.97 24.06 -11.36
C PHE A 7 -4.23 22.88 -10.70
N ALA A 8 -3.07 22.54 -11.26
CA ALA A 8 -2.08 21.68 -10.63
C ALA A 8 -1.48 22.37 -9.39
N SER A 9 -1.54 21.70 -8.24
CA SER A 9 -0.87 22.12 -7.00
C SER A 9 0.61 21.76 -7.04
N VAL A 10 1.48 22.76 -6.90
CA VAL A 10 2.94 22.58 -6.74
C VAL A 10 3.24 22.24 -5.28
N PHE A 11 3.99 21.15 -5.04
CA PHE A 11 4.40 20.69 -3.71
C PHE A 11 5.91 20.85 -3.51
N ASP A 12 6.35 21.22 -2.30
CA ASP A 12 7.77 21.24 -1.93
C ASP A 12 8.30 19.84 -1.55
N ARG A 13 9.63 19.71 -1.37
CA ARG A 13 10.33 18.46 -0.99
C ARG A 13 9.95 17.92 0.40
N HIS A 14 9.04 18.58 1.10
CA HIS A 14 8.51 18.18 2.40
C HIS A 14 6.99 17.96 2.35
N GLY A 15 6.37 17.97 1.17
CA GLY A 15 4.96 17.62 0.96
C GLY A 15 3.99 18.67 1.50
N ARG A 16 4.41 19.94 1.66
CA ARG A 16 3.51 21.01 2.08
C ARG A 16 2.91 21.75 0.88
N CYS A 17 1.61 21.97 0.93
CA CYS A 17 0.88 22.80 -0.03
C CYS A 17 1.12 24.27 0.33
N THR A 18 1.73 25.05 -0.56
CA THR A 18 1.91 26.50 -0.37
C THR A 18 0.84 27.26 -1.16
N SER A 19 -0.31 27.54 -0.55
CA SER A 19 -1.21 28.58 -1.04
C SER A 19 -0.74 29.92 -0.46
N GLN A 20 -0.19 30.79 -1.32
CA GLN A 20 0.00 32.20 -0.97
C GLN A 20 -1.35 32.91 -1.07
N SER A 21 -1.81 33.52 0.03
CA SER A 21 -2.78 34.60 0.00
C SER A 21 -2.36 35.66 1.01
N SER A 22 -1.89 36.78 0.50
CA SER A 22 -1.54 38.00 1.22
C SER A 22 -2.75 38.92 1.30
N THR A 23 -3.15 39.39 2.50
CA THR A 23 -3.71 40.74 2.67
C THR A 23 -3.58 41.24 4.12
N THR A 24 -3.04 42.46 4.22
CA THR A 24 -2.89 43.35 5.38
C THR A 24 -4.24 43.80 5.96
N THR A 25 -4.38 43.92 7.29
CA THR A 25 -5.06 45.08 7.94
C THR A 25 -4.83 45.14 9.46
N TYR A 26 -4.30 46.29 9.88
CA TYR A 26 -4.59 47.10 11.07
C TYR A 26 -4.58 46.51 12.51
N TYR A 27 -3.82 47.21 13.36
CA TYR A 27 -3.79 47.13 14.81
C TYR A 27 -4.76 48.18 15.38
N ASP A 28 -5.58 47.83 16.38
CA ASP A 28 -6.22 48.78 17.31
C ASP A 28 -6.48 48.08 18.67
N PRO A 29 -6.20 48.70 19.85
CA PRO A 29 -6.17 48.00 21.12
C PRO A 29 -7.42 48.25 22.01
N SER A 30 -8.07 47.16 22.45
CA SER A 30 -8.75 46.93 23.77
C SER A 30 -9.83 47.93 24.27
N PRO A 31 -10.59 47.64 25.35
CA PRO A 31 -11.12 46.37 25.89
C PRO A 31 -12.65 46.44 26.15
N THR A 32 -13.28 45.29 26.46
CA THR A 32 -14.24 45.05 27.58
C THR A 32 -15.38 44.07 27.25
N HIS A 33 -15.75 43.32 28.30
CA HIS A 33 -17.00 42.59 28.55
C HIS A 33 -17.25 41.20 27.93
N SER A 34 -16.96 40.21 28.78
CA SER A 34 -17.92 39.26 29.39
C SER A 34 -17.46 37.81 29.24
N LEU A 35 -17.13 37.23 30.39
CA LEU A 35 -16.79 35.82 30.55
C LEU A 35 -18.08 34.99 30.41
N SER A 36 -18.48 34.67 29.18
CA SER A 36 -19.40 33.58 28.96
C SER A 36 -18.65 32.27 29.17
N ILE A 37 -18.96 31.60 30.27
CA ILE A 37 -18.48 30.27 30.64
C ILE A 37 -18.68 29.33 29.43
N LEU A 38 -17.59 28.97 28.76
CA LEU A 38 -17.57 27.92 27.76
C LEU A 38 -18.02 26.63 28.46
N ARG A 39 -19.23 26.18 28.16
CA ARG A 39 -19.66 24.83 28.55
C ARG A 39 -18.67 23.84 27.91
N PRO A 40 -18.22 22.81 28.62
CA PRO A 40 -17.48 21.73 28.00
C PRO A 40 -18.30 21.20 26.84
N ILE A 41 -17.75 21.27 25.63
CA ILE A 41 -18.30 20.54 24.48
C ILE A 41 -18.32 19.08 24.96
N PRO A 42 -19.48 18.41 25.02
CA PRO A 42 -19.49 16.99 25.36
C PRO A 42 -18.55 16.30 24.38
N PRO A 43 -17.71 15.33 24.80
CA PRO A 43 -16.87 14.61 23.86
C PRO A 43 -17.82 14.06 22.80
N HIS A 44 -17.77 14.63 21.60
CA HIS A 44 -18.47 14.07 20.47
C HIS A 44 -18.00 12.62 20.41
N PRO A 45 -18.91 11.63 20.47
CA PRO A 45 -18.53 10.29 20.09
C PRO A 45 -17.90 10.43 18.71
N LEU A 46 -16.63 10.06 18.57
CA LEU A 46 -16.02 9.82 17.27
C LEU A 46 -17.09 9.10 16.44
N PRO A 47 -17.40 9.54 15.20
CA PRO A 47 -18.34 8.78 14.41
C PRO A 47 -17.80 7.34 14.41
N GLU A 48 -18.60 6.41 14.89
CA GLU A 48 -18.41 4.99 14.63
C GLU A 48 -18.60 4.80 13.12
N LEU A 49 -17.64 5.28 12.33
CA LEU A 49 -17.38 4.81 10.99
C LEU A 49 -16.86 3.41 11.22
N PHE A 50 -17.80 2.48 11.44
CA PHE A 50 -17.55 1.06 11.49
C PHE A 50 -16.72 0.72 10.27
N ARG A 51 -15.41 0.63 10.48
CA ARG A 51 -14.49 0.14 9.49
C ARG A 51 -14.70 -1.36 9.54
N THR A 52 -15.75 -1.82 8.86
CA THR A 52 -16.10 -3.23 8.85
C THR A 52 -14.87 -3.98 8.35
N GLN A 53 -14.54 -5.08 9.01
CA GLN A 53 -13.43 -5.96 8.62
C GLN A 53 -13.50 -6.31 7.11
N GLU A 54 -14.71 -6.31 6.57
CA GLU A 54 -15.05 -6.49 5.15
C GLU A 54 -14.41 -5.47 4.19
N ARG A 55 -14.00 -4.30 4.67
CA ARG A 55 -13.30 -3.31 3.83
C ARG A 55 -11.84 -3.65 3.59
N TYR A 56 -11.23 -4.47 4.43
CA TYR A 56 -9.82 -4.82 4.27
C TYR A 56 -9.64 -6.08 3.44
N VAL A 57 -8.68 -6.02 2.54
CA VAL A 57 -8.13 -7.18 1.87
C VAL A 57 -6.61 -7.10 1.95
N SER A 58 -5.95 -8.23 2.13
CA SER A 58 -4.50 -8.27 1.93
C SER A 58 -4.17 -8.79 0.54
N VAL A 59 -3.08 -8.29 -0.01
CA VAL A 59 -2.63 -8.59 -1.37
C VAL A 59 -1.14 -8.94 -1.39
N ALA A 60 -0.77 -9.89 -2.22
CA ALA A 60 0.62 -10.23 -2.51
C ALA A 60 0.74 -10.84 -3.91
N VAL A 61 1.95 -10.78 -4.47
CA VAL A 61 2.29 -11.34 -5.78
C VAL A 61 3.63 -12.07 -5.72
N VAL A 62 3.76 -13.09 -6.56
CA VAL A 62 5.05 -13.66 -6.96
C VAL A 62 5.35 -13.16 -8.37
N VAL A 63 6.60 -12.74 -8.59
CA VAL A 63 7.05 -12.20 -9.88
C VAL A 63 8.12 -13.08 -10.53
N VAL A 64 8.17 -13.05 -11.84
CA VAL A 64 9.25 -13.58 -12.68
C VAL A 64 9.85 -12.43 -13.49
N TYR A 65 10.92 -12.68 -14.24
CA TYR A 65 11.60 -11.63 -14.99
C TYR A 65 11.71 -11.94 -16.47
N ILE A 66 11.44 -10.93 -17.30
CA ILE A 66 11.37 -11.05 -18.77
C ILE A 66 12.50 -10.31 -19.50
N GLY A 67 13.45 -9.75 -18.77
CA GLY A 67 14.46 -8.87 -19.36
C GLY A 67 15.23 -8.05 -18.32
N THR A 68 16.27 -7.39 -18.79
CA THR A 68 17.01 -6.35 -18.07
C THR A 68 17.15 -5.10 -18.93
N VAL A 69 16.76 -3.94 -18.40
CA VAL A 69 16.98 -2.63 -19.01
C VAL A 69 18.23 -2.00 -18.41
N GLN A 70 19.12 -1.49 -19.25
CA GLN A 70 20.30 -0.75 -18.80
C GLN A 70 19.94 0.72 -18.58
N SER A 71 20.26 1.26 -17.40
CA SER A 71 20.12 2.68 -17.07
C SER A 71 21.29 3.12 -16.19
N ASN A 72 22.04 4.14 -16.64
CA ASN A 72 23.19 4.71 -15.90
C ASN A 72 24.16 3.64 -15.35
N ASP A 73 24.61 2.74 -16.22
CA ASP A 73 25.52 1.61 -15.89
C ASP A 73 24.96 0.61 -14.85
N ARG A 74 23.65 0.60 -14.62
CA ARG A 74 22.96 -0.39 -13.77
C ARG A 74 21.88 -1.12 -14.56
N GLY A 75 21.91 -2.45 -14.47
CA GLY A 75 20.86 -3.30 -15.01
C GLY A 75 19.64 -3.34 -14.08
N HIS A 76 18.49 -2.96 -14.60
CA HIS A 76 17.20 -3.07 -13.94
C HIS A 76 16.39 -4.20 -14.55
N ARG A 77 16.10 -5.23 -13.75
CA ARG A 77 15.29 -6.35 -14.21
C ARG A 77 13.83 -5.93 -14.38
N ILE A 78 13.16 -6.44 -15.40
CA ILE A 78 11.75 -6.14 -15.69
C ILE A 78 10.88 -7.22 -15.06
N PRO A 79 10.12 -6.93 -13.99
CA PRO A 79 9.26 -7.92 -13.34
C PRO A 79 7.96 -8.13 -14.12
N MET A 80 7.43 -9.35 -14.03
CA MET A 80 6.11 -9.75 -14.52
C MET A 80 5.43 -10.59 -13.46
N VAL A 81 4.13 -10.38 -13.23
CA VAL A 81 3.35 -11.19 -12.28
C VAL A 81 3.26 -12.65 -12.76
N ALA A 82 3.48 -13.59 -11.86
CA ALA A 82 3.34 -15.04 -12.12
C ALA A 82 2.27 -15.69 -11.23
N ARG A 83 2.05 -15.17 -10.01
CA ARG A 83 0.97 -15.56 -9.11
C ARG A 83 0.47 -14.35 -8.34
N VAL A 84 -0.83 -14.28 -8.11
CA VAL A 84 -1.45 -13.26 -7.28
C VAL A 84 -2.35 -13.92 -6.24
N SER A 85 -2.29 -13.43 -5.00
CA SER A 85 -3.15 -13.89 -3.93
C SER A 85 -3.75 -12.71 -3.19
N ILE A 86 -5.04 -12.84 -2.85
CA ILE A 86 -5.83 -11.88 -2.09
C ILE A 86 -6.56 -12.65 -1.00
N VAL A 87 -6.45 -12.17 0.24
CA VAL A 87 -7.21 -12.71 1.38
C VAL A 87 -8.05 -11.63 2.04
N ASP A 88 -9.13 -12.04 2.68
CA ASP A 88 -9.93 -11.15 3.52
C ASP A 88 -9.21 -10.83 4.85
N TYR A 89 -9.85 -10.01 5.69
CA TYR A 89 -9.32 -9.65 7.01
C TYR A 89 -9.02 -10.85 7.93
N ARG A 90 -9.73 -11.97 7.76
CA ARG A 90 -9.54 -13.19 8.56
C ARG A 90 -8.50 -14.14 7.97
N GLY A 91 -7.97 -13.82 6.78
CA GLY A 91 -7.03 -14.68 6.05
C GLY A 91 -7.69 -15.73 5.16
N SER A 92 -9.01 -15.66 4.97
CA SER A 92 -9.75 -16.52 4.03
C SER A 92 -9.41 -16.11 2.61
N VAL A 93 -9.24 -17.10 1.72
CA VAL A 93 -8.85 -16.86 0.33
C VAL A 93 -10.00 -16.21 -0.44
N VAL A 94 -9.73 -15.04 -1.03
CA VAL A 94 -10.65 -14.35 -1.95
C VAL A 94 -10.23 -14.63 -3.40
N LEU A 95 -8.93 -14.61 -3.66
CA LEU A 95 -8.33 -14.97 -4.94
C LEU A 95 -6.97 -15.62 -4.68
N ASP A 96 -6.66 -16.69 -5.38
CA ASP A 96 -5.32 -17.22 -5.49
C ASP A 96 -5.19 -17.86 -6.87
N THR A 97 -4.36 -17.30 -7.74
CA THR A 97 -4.25 -17.75 -9.12
C THR A 97 -2.87 -17.47 -9.69
N TYR A 98 -2.37 -18.41 -10.48
CA TYR A 98 -1.26 -18.14 -11.41
C TYR A 98 -1.72 -17.17 -12.51
N VAL A 99 -0.75 -16.59 -13.22
CA VAL A 99 -0.98 -15.66 -14.31
C VAL A 99 -0.16 -16.11 -15.52
N ARG A 100 -0.83 -16.22 -16.68
CA ARG A 100 -0.16 -16.57 -17.93
C ARG A 100 0.78 -15.43 -18.33
N PRO A 101 2.06 -15.72 -18.62
CA PRO A 101 3.03 -14.71 -19.02
C PRO A 101 2.62 -14.05 -20.34
N THR A 102 2.81 -12.74 -20.43
CA THR A 102 2.55 -11.98 -21.67
C THR A 102 3.78 -11.87 -22.58
N HIS A 103 4.95 -12.21 -22.04
CA HIS A 103 6.24 -12.20 -22.73
C HIS A 103 7.05 -13.44 -22.32
N LEU A 104 8.09 -13.75 -23.09
CA LEU A 104 9.02 -14.83 -22.74
C LEU A 104 9.70 -14.54 -21.40
N ILE A 105 9.65 -15.53 -20.49
CA ILE A 105 10.33 -15.44 -19.20
C ILE A 105 11.81 -15.78 -19.40
N GLU A 106 12.69 -14.87 -18.97
CA GLU A 106 14.14 -15.09 -18.94
C GLU A 106 14.58 -15.75 -17.63
N ASP A 107 13.91 -15.44 -16.51
CA ASP A 107 14.23 -16.04 -15.21
C ASP A 107 12.98 -16.24 -14.34
N TYR A 108 12.71 -17.52 -14.04
CA TYR A 108 11.61 -17.99 -13.18
C TYR A 108 11.94 -17.89 -11.69
N ARG A 109 13.22 -17.75 -11.33
CA ARG A 109 13.72 -17.82 -9.96
C ARG A 109 13.31 -19.12 -9.24
N PRO A 110 13.61 -20.31 -9.79
CA PRO A 110 13.04 -21.56 -9.30
C PRO A 110 13.43 -21.91 -7.86
N ARG A 111 14.58 -21.39 -7.37
CA ARG A 111 15.01 -21.58 -5.98
C ARG A 111 14.19 -20.74 -5.01
N GLU A 112 13.75 -19.58 -5.46
CA GLU A 112 13.00 -18.61 -4.67
C GLU A 112 11.49 -18.82 -4.80
N THR A 113 10.98 -19.13 -5.99
CA THR A 113 9.53 -19.15 -6.27
C THR A 113 8.93 -20.54 -6.34
N GLY A 114 9.75 -21.57 -6.55
CA GLY A 114 9.29 -22.94 -6.80
C GLY A 114 8.53 -23.12 -8.12
N LEU A 115 8.38 -22.06 -8.93
CA LEU A 115 7.59 -22.08 -10.16
C LEU A 115 8.21 -22.97 -11.22
N GLN A 116 7.37 -23.80 -11.84
CA GLN A 116 7.67 -24.54 -13.05
C GLN A 116 7.01 -23.89 -14.26
N HIS A 117 7.51 -24.23 -15.44
CA HIS A 117 6.94 -23.75 -16.70
C HIS A 117 5.45 -24.13 -16.83
N ASP A 118 5.11 -25.37 -16.47
CA ASP A 118 3.77 -25.93 -16.60
C ASP A 118 2.74 -25.23 -15.69
N ASP A 119 3.15 -24.66 -14.55
CA ASP A 119 2.29 -23.89 -13.65
C ASP A 119 1.71 -22.65 -14.35
N LEU A 120 2.48 -22.07 -15.27
CA LEU A 120 2.16 -20.80 -15.93
C LEU A 120 1.52 -20.99 -17.31
N MET A 121 1.77 -22.13 -17.97
CA MET A 121 1.27 -22.39 -19.32
C MET A 121 -0.26 -22.48 -19.38
N ASN A 122 -0.89 -23.11 -18.39
CA ASN A 122 -2.34 -23.27 -18.32
C ASN A 122 -3.04 -22.22 -17.45
N ALA A 123 -2.29 -21.21 -16.98
CA ALA A 123 -2.84 -20.15 -16.16
C ALA A 123 -3.80 -19.24 -16.95
N PRO A 124 -4.72 -18.53 -16.27
CA PRO A 124 -5.57 -17.51 -16.90
C PRO A 124 -4.76 -16.37 -17.52
N HIS A 125 -5.31 -15.73 -18.55
CA HIS A 125 -4.67 -14.59 -19.19
C HIS A 125 -4.55 -13.40 -18.23
N PHE A 126 -3.46 -12.64 -18.37
CA PHE A 126 -3.18 -11.47 -17.54
C PHE A 126 -4.36 -10.49 -17.46
N GLN A 127 -5.03 -10.20 -18.59
CA GLN A 127 -6.15 -9.27 -18.63
C GLN A 127 -7.33 -9.73 -17.75
N ASP A 128 -7.65 -11.03 -17.78
CA ASP A 128 -8.74 -11.59 -16.97
C ASP A 128 -8.41 -11.50 -15.48
N VAL A 129 -7.17 -11.83 -15.12
CA VAL A 129 -6.69 -11.73 -13.74
C VAL A 129 -6.67 -10.26 -13.29
N GLN A 130 -6.16 -9.35 -14.10
CA GLN A 130 -6.09 -7.92 -13.82
C GLN A 130 -7.48 -7.34 -13.56
N LEU A 131 -8.48 -7.67 -14.42
CA LEU A 131 -9.86 -7.24 -14.24
C LEU A 131 -10.46 -7.78 -12.94
N ARG A 132 -10.22 -9.06 -12.64
CA ARG A 132 -10.72 -9.71 -11.43
C ARG A 132 -10.10 -9.09 -10.18
N VAL A 133 -8.79 -8.86 -10.17
CA VAL A 133 -8.08 -8.17 -9.08
C VAL A 133 -8.61 -6.75 -8.91
N SER A 134 -8.69 -5.96 -9.99
CA SER A 134 -9.22 -4.59 -9.98
C SER A 134 -10.62 -4.53 -9.37
N SER A 135 -11.49 -5.48 -9.74
CA SER A 135 -12.84 -5.56 -9.18
C SER A 135 -12.85 -5.88 -7.70
N ILE A 136 -11.96 -6.76 -7.21
CA ILE A 136 -11.88 -7.15 -5.81
C ILE A 136 -11.37 -6.00 -4.94
N ILE A 137 -10.31 -5.30 -5.37
CA ILE A 137 -9.68 -4.25 -4.57
C ILE A 137 -10.42 -2.91 -4.64
N ARG A 138 -11.39 -2.76 -5.55
CA ARG A 138 -12.19 -1.54 -5.69
C ARG A 138 -12.93 -1.22 -4.38
N ASN A 139 -12.80 0.01 -3.91
CA ASN A 139 -13.41 0.51 -2.66
C ASN A 139 -12.97 -0.26 -1.38
N LYS A 140 -11.91 -1.08 -1.48
CA LYS A 140 -11.29 -1.74 -0.35
C LYS A 140 -10.10 -0.93 0.16
N ILE A 141 -9.71 -1.22 1.39
CA ILE A 141 -8.41 -0.83 1.93
C ILE A 141 -7.47 -2.01 1.69
N ILE A 142 -6.41 -1.79 0.92
CA ILE A 142 -5.44 -2.85 0.61
C ILE A 142 -4.30 -2.87 1.62
N VAL A 143 -4.01 -4.06 2.14
CA VAL A 143 -2.95 -4.32 3.11
C VAL A 143 -1.87 -5.18 2.46
N GLY A 144 -0.61 -4.79 2.59
CA GLY A 144 0.46 -5.61 2.05
C GLY A 144 1.84 -5.10 2.42
N HIS A 145 2.86 -5.77 1.88
CA HIS A 145 4.24 -5.35 2.00
C HIS A 145 4.76 -4.96 0.62
N SER A 146 5.22 -3.72 0.48
CA SER A 146 5.70 -3.17 -0.79
C SER A 146 4.62 -3.12 -1.87
N LEU A 147 3.50 -2.44 -1.56
CA LEU A 147 2.31 -2.38 -2.41
C LEU A 147 2.59 -1.79 -3.79
N TRP A 148 3.64 -0.98 -3.95
CA TRP A 148 4.05 -0.45 -5.25
C TRP A 148 4.46 -1.57 -6.22
N ASN A 149 5.05 -2.65 -5.74
CA ASN A 149 5.37 -3.81 -6.58
C ASN A 149 4.08 -4.49 -7.05
N PHE A 150 3.14 -4.74 -6.13
CA PHE A 150 1.84 -5.33 -6.44
C PHE A 150 1.07 -4.53 -7.49
N LEU A 151 0.95 -3.22 -7.27
CA LEU A 151 0.22 -2.32 -8.15
C LEU A 151 0.89 -2.18 -9.52
N SER A 152 2.22 -2.04 -9.55
CA SER A 152 2.96 -1.83 -10.80
C SER A 152 2.96 -3.04 -11.73
N VAL A 153 3.19 -4.25 -11.23
CA VAL A 153 3.19 -5.46 -12.09
C VAL A 153 1.81 -5.82 -12.61
N LEU A 154 0.76 -5.33 -11.96
CA LEU A 154 -0.62 -5.45 -12.43
C LEU A 154 -1.09 -4.22 -13.21
N GLY A 155 -0.32 -3.15 -13.31
CA GLY A 155 -0.74 -1.91 -13.95
C GLY A 155 -2.01 -1.31 -13.33
N LEU A 156 -2.19 -1.43 -12.02
CA LEU A 156 -3.35 -0.94 -11.28
C LEU A 156 -2.97 0.26 -10.42
N SER A 157 -3.91 1.19 -10.22
CA SER A 157 -3.76 2.27 -9.25
C SER A 157 -4.73 2.08 -8.07
N HIS A 158 -4.39 2.69 -6.93
CA HIS A 158 -5.24 2.64 -5.74
C HIS A 158 -5.14 3.94 -4.92
N PRO A 159 -6.21 4.41 -4.26
CA PRO A 159 -6.15 5.61 -3.45
C PRO A 159 -5.10 5.50 -2.34
N ALA A 160 -4.20 6.48 -2.25
CA ALA A 160 -3.11 6.44 -1.28
C ALA A 160 -3.61 6.31 0.16
N LEU A 161 -4.72 6.98 0.49
CA LEU A 161 -5.38 6.91 1.81
C LEU A 161 -6.01 5.54 2.11
N ASP A 162 -6.29 4.71 1.10
CA ASP A 162 -6.84 3.36 1.24
C ASP A 162 -5.74 2.28 1.15
N THR A 163 -4.46 2.66 1.26
CA THR A 163 -3.34 1.69 1.33
C THR A 163 -2.81 1.52 2.74
N ARG A 164 -2.37 0.31 3.09
CA ARG A 164 -1.70 -0.04 4.34
C ARG A 164 -0.41 -0.79 4.03
N ASP A 165 0.60 -0.03 3.60
CA ASP A 165 1.90 -0.59 3.24
C ASP A 165 2.80 -0.78 4.47
N LEU A 166 2.99 -2.04 4.85
CA LEU A 166 3.79 -2.45 6.00
C LEU A 166 5.30 -2.22 5.79
N ALA A 167 5.76 -2.15 4.54
CA ALA A 167 7.15 -1.81 4.23
C ALA A 167 7.48 -0.34 4.53
N LEU A 168 6.48 0.53 4.38
CA LEU A 168 6.62 1.99 4.54
C LEU A 168 6.10 2.50 5.89
N PHE A 169 5.44 1.65 6.68
CA PHE A 169 4.93 2.02 8.00
C PHE A 169 6.09 2.19 9.01
N ARG A 170 6.44 3.45 9.30
CA ARG A 170 7.61 3.81 10.14
C ARG A 170 7.64 3.13 11.52
N PRO A 171 6.53 2.97 12.27
CA PRO A 171 6.57 2.34 13.58
C PRO A 171 7.14 0.91 13.57
N LEU A 172 6.90 0.12 12.52
CA LEU A 172 7.45 -1.23 12.39
C LEU A 172 8.97 -1.21 12.21
N ARG A 173 9.51 -0.20 11.52
CA ARG A 173 10.96 -0.05 11.28
C ARG A 173 11.70 0.59 12.44
N LYS A 174 11.07 1.52 13.15
CA LYS A 174 11.69 2.25 14.28
C LYS A 174 12.15 1.30 15.38
N LYS A 175 11.36 0.27 15.71
CA LYS A 175 11.75 -0.75 16.69
C LYS A 175 13.01 -1.52 16.27
N LEU A 176 13.26 -1.62 14.96
CA LEU A 176 14.39 -2.35 14.39
C LEU A 176 15.63 -1.46 14.13
N LYS A 177 15.53 -0.15 14.40
CA LYS A 177 16.57 0.85 14.11
C LYS A 177 17.08 0.81 12.65
N SER A 178 16.30 0.25 11.73
CA SER A 178 16.65 0.16 10.31
C SER A 178 16.22 1.42 9.56
N ARG A 179 17.12 1.92 8.70
CA ARG A 179 16.84 3.02 7.77
C ARG A 179 16.24 2.51 6.45
N SER A 180 16.48 1.26 6.09
CA SER A 180 15.96 0.61 4.88
C SER A 180 14.62 -0.08 5.13
N VAL A 181 13.96 -0.50 4.04
CA VAL A 181 12.82 -1.41 4.10
C VAL A 181 13.30 -2.76 4.63
N VAL A 182 12.56 -3.33 5.57
CA VAL A 182 12.81 -4.67 6.14
C VAL A 182 11.85 -5.65 5.47
N SER A 183 12.34 -6.84 5.11
CA SER A 183 11.51 -7.86 4.43
C SER A 183 10.36 -8.34 5.30
N LEU A 184 9.25 -8.74 4.67
CA LEU A 184 8.10 -9.29 5.39
C LEU A 184 8.45 -10.51 6.25
N PRO A 185 9.23 -11.51 5.78
CA PRO A 185 9.63 -12.64 6.62
C PRO A 185 10.35 -12.21 7.91
N THR A 186 11.25 -11.23 7.80
CA THR A 186 11.96 -10.69 8.97
C THR A 186 10.99 -9.99 9.93
N LEU A 187 10.06 -9.18 9.41
CA LEU A 187 9.05 -8.53 10.25
C LEU A 187 8.15 -9.55 10.96
N VAL A 188 7.66 -10.55 10.24
CA VAL A 188 6.80 -11.60 10.79
C VAL A 188 7.54 -12.39 11.86
N HIS A 189 8.80 -12.77 11.63
CA HIS A 189 9.62 -13.43 12.64
C HIS A 189 9.76 -12.59 13.91
N LEU A 190 10.11 -11.31 13.77
CA LEU A 190 10.38 -10.43 14.91
C LEU A 190 9.14 -10.06 15.72
N TYR A 191 7.99 -9.89 15.06
CA TYR A 191 6.75 -9.45 15.72
C TYR A 191 5.81 -10.59 16.10
N MET A 192 5.90 -11.73 15.42
CA MET A 192 4.96 -12.85 15.60
C MET A 192 5.64 -14.16 16.00
N GLY A 193 6.98 -14.23 16.01
CA GLY A 193 7.73 -15.42 16.44
C GLY A 193 7.57 -16.63 15.51
N ARG A 194 7.19 -16.41 14.24
CA ARG A 194 7.06 -17.48 13.24
C ARG A 194 7.77 -17.13 11.95
N ASN A 195 8.15 -18.16 11.19
CA ASN A 195 8.78 -18.00 9.88
C ASN A 195 7.72 -18.12 8.77
N VAL A 196 7.97 -17.45 7.66
CA VAL A 196 7.19 -17.51 6.41
C VAL A 196 8.16 -17.51 5.23
N GLY A 197 7.79 -18.10 4.10
CA GLY A 197 8.64 -18.19 2.91
C GLY A 197 9.90 -19.03 3.11
N MET A 198 9.80 -20.12 3.88
CA MET A 198 10.96 -20.97 4.22
C MET A 198 11.43 -21.83 3.04
N GLU A 199 10.50 -22.36 2.25
CA GLU A 199 10.81 -23.17 1.07
C GLU A 199 10.83 -22.30 -0.18
N TYR A 200 9.71 -21.65 -0.45
CA TYR A 200 9.50 -20.78 -1.61
C TYR A 200 8.70 -19.53 -1.23
N GLU A 201 8.78 -18.50 -2.06
CA GLU A 201 7.92 -17.33 -2.05
C GLU A 201 6.49 -17.76 -2.44
N ASP A 202 5.61 -17.92 -1.45
CA ASP A 202 4.19 -18.15 -1.68
C ASP A 202 3.40 -16.86 -1.41
N SER A 203 2.82 -16.27 -2.47
CA SER A 203 1.98 -15.06 -2.33
C SER A 203 0.80 -15.27 -1.38
N LEU A 204 0.23 -16.47 -1.26
CA LEU A 204 -0.87 -16.72 -0.34
C LEU A 204 -0.40 -16.67 1.12
N GLU A 205 0.74 -17.29 1.42
CA GLU A 205 1.36 -17.21 2.75
C GLU A 205 1.74 -15.75 3.08
N LEU A 206 2.36 -15.04 2.15
CA LEU A 206 2.77 -13.64 2.33
C LEU A 206 1.57 -12.71 2.53
N SER A 207 0.46 -12.94 1.83
CA SER A 207 -0.78 -12.16 1.99
C SER A 207 -1.39 -12.40 3.38
N ARG A 208 -1.48 -13.66 3.83
CA ARG A 208 -1.93 -13.97 5.20
C ARG A 208 -1.01 -13.36 6.25
N ALA A 209 0.31 -13.49 6.06
CA ALA A 209 1.29 -12.93 6.98
C ALA A 209 1.24 -11.40 7.05
N SER A 210 1.00 -10.73 5.92
CA SER A 210 0.77 -9.28 5.87
C SER A 210 -0.49 -8.89 6.63
N MET A 211 -1.62 -9.58 6.42
CA MET A 211 -2.85 -9.33 7.16
C MET A 211 -2.65 -9.54 8.66
N ASP A 212 -1.98 -10.62 9.06
CA ASP A 212 -1.72 -10.92 10.46
C ASP A 212 -0.85 -9.84 11.12
N LEU A 213 0.23 -9.42 10.45
CA LEU A 213 1.09 -8.35 10.93
C LEU A 213 0.35 -7.01 11.00
N PHE A 214 -0.52 -6.72 10.03
CA PHE A 214 -1.38 -5.54 10.06
C PHE A 214 -2.29 -5.56 11.27
N ARG A 215 -2.98 -6.67 11.56
CA ARG A 215 -3.84 -6.80 12.76
C ARG A 215 -3.08 -6.52 14.06
N CYS A 216 -1.80 -6.91 14.14
CA CYS A 216 -0.95 -6.58 15.30
C CYS A 216 -0.67 -5.08 15.47
N CYS A 217 -0.72 -4.28 14.41
CA CYS A 217 -0.47 -2.84 14.45
C CYS A 217 -1.64 -1.97 13.97
N GLU A 218 -2.82 -2.57 13.78
CA GLU A 218 -3.99 -1.94 13.16
C GLU A 218 -4.37 -0.67 13.90
N GLN A 219 -4.51 -0.76 15.23
CA GLN A 219 -4.88 0.39 16.06
C GLN A 219 -3.88 1.55 15.91
N ALA A 220 -2.58 1.25 15.86
CA ALA A 220 -1.55 2.27 15.71
C ALA A 220 -1.58 2.91 14.33
N LEU A 221 -1.82 2.12 13.28
CA LEU A 221 -1.89 2.62 11.92
C LEU A 221 -3.17 3.43 11.69
N GLU A 222 -4.32 2.90 12.06
CA GLU A 222 -5.60 3.58 11.88
C GLU A 222 -5.71 4.84 12.72
N LYS A 223 -5.09 4.89 13.90
CA LYS A 223 -4.97 6.13 14.66
C LYS A 223 -4.27 7.23 13.85
N VAL A 224 -3.19 6.93 13.13
CA VAL A 224 -2.49 7.93 12.30
C VAL A 224 -3.44 8.48 11.23
N VAL A 225 -4.24 7.63 10.60
CA VAL A 225 -5.17 8.03 9.54
C VAL A 225 -6.35 8.83 10.11
N LEU A 226 -6.89 8.41 11.25
CA LEU A 226 -7.95 9.13 11.97
C LEU A 226 -7.50 10.52 12.43
N ASP A 227 -6.23 10.64 12.84
CA ASP A 227 -5.61 11.91 13.23
C ASP A 227 -5.22 12.78 12.00
N GLY A 228 -5.64 12.39 10.78
CA GLY A 228 -5.42 13.14 9.54
C GLY A 228 -4.06 12.92 8.87
N GLY A 229 -3.28 11.94 9.35
CA GLY A 229 -1.99 11.58 8.80
C GLY A 229 -2.07 10.58 7.63
N TRP A 230 -0.98 10.47 6.88
CA TRP A 230 -0.82 9.44 5.85
C TRP A 230 -0.61 8.05 6.47
N PRO A 231 -1.17 6.98 5.90
CA PRO A 231 -1.07 5.64 6.46
C PRO A 231 0.38 5.10 6.52
N CYS A 232 1.25 5.58 5.61
CA CYS A 232 2.65 5.23 5.58
C CYS A 232 3.48 6.34 4.90
N ASN A 233 4.80 6.16 4.83
CA ASN A 233 5.64 7.02 3.98
C ASN A 233 5.28 6.88 2.50
N LEU A 234 5.72 7.86 1.70
CA LEU A 234 5.60 7.79 0.25
C LEU A 234 6.39 6.60 -0.33
N PRO A 235 5.86 5.93 -1.37
CA PRO A 235 6.59 4.93 -2.13
C PRO A 235 7.76 5.57 -2.90
N PRO A 236 8.66 4.76 -3.50
CA PRO A 236 9.67 5.31 -4.40
C PRO A 236 9.02 6.08 -5.55
N GLU A 237 9.62 7.20 -5.95
CA GLU A 237 9.05 8.17 -6.90
C GLU A 237 8.65 7.55 -8.24
N THR A 238 9.41 6.55 -8.71
CA THR A 238 9.13 5.78 -9.94
C THR A 238 7.78 5.06 -9.92
N PHE A 239 7.15 4.90 -8.76
CA PHE A 239 5.87 4.24 -8.58
C PHE A 239 4.73 5.19 -8.18
N ALA A 240 4.98 6.50 -8.14
CA ALA A 240 3.98 7.48 -7.71
C ALA A 240 2.68 7.42 -8.53
N ALA A 241 2.79 7.09 -9.83
CA ALA A 241 1.64 6.98 -10.74
C ALA A 241 0.61 5.90 -10.34
N TYR A 242 0.97 4.95 -9.47
CA TYR A 242 0.07 3.89 -9.00
C TYR A 242 -0.72 4.28 -7.75
N TYR A 243 -0.50 5.47 -7.20
CA TYR A 243 -1.17 5.98 -6.01
C TYR A 243 -1.98 7.22 -6.37
N THR A 244 -3.30 7.14 -6.25
CA THR A 244 -4.26 8.21 -6.60
C THR A 244 -4.77 8.98 -5.40
#